data_AF-A0A2U8HIS8-F1
#
_entry.id   AF-A0A2U8HIS8-F1
#
_cell.length_a   1.000
_cell.length_b   1.000
_cell.length_c   1.000
_cell.angle_alpha   90.00
_cell.angle_beta   90.00
_cell.angle_gamma   90.00
#
_symmetry.space_group_name_H-M   'P 1'
#
loop_
_entity.id
_entity.type
_entity.pdbx_description
1 polymer ?
#
loop_
_entity_poly.entity_id
_entity_poly.type
_entity_poly.pdbx_seq_one_letter_code
_entity_poly.pdbx_strand_id
1 'polypeptide(L)'
;MTRAVHYRDRNAFLGDREPGSFWIGGPDQDGEQSFIFFCPCGCGDKSVLTIGNGFKPEQGPSWCWNGSTAAAELAPSVNWQGHWHGWLQAGVWRAC
;
A
#
# COMPACT_ATOMS: atom_id res chain seq x y z
N MET A 1 -8.31 12.63 -4.23
CA MET A 1 -8.46 11.16 -4.18
C MET A 1 -7.65 10.59 -5.33
N THR A 2 -6.98 9.46 -5.12
CA THR A 2 -6.07 8.87 -6.12
C THR A 2 -6.37 7.39 -6.25
N ARG A 3 -6.59 6.87 -7.47
CA ARG A 3 -6.86 5.45 -7.67
C ARG A 3 -5.59 4.65 -7.41
N ALA A 4 -5.72 3.54 -6.68
CA ALA A 4 -4.62 2.63 -6.44
C ALA A 4 -4.54 1.64 -7.61
N VAL A 5 -3.43 1.70 -8.35
CA VAL A 5 -3.17 0.78 -9.46
C VAL A 5 -2.21 -0.31 -8.98
N HIS A 6 -2.65 -1.57 -9.07
CA HIS A 6 -1.82 -2.71 -8.74
C HIS A 6 -0.96 -3.12 -9.93
N TYR A 7 0.35 -3.22 -9.71
CA TYR A 7 1.28 -3.78 -10.67
C TYR A 7 1.66 -5.20 -10.26
N ARG A 8 1.54 -6.16 -11.18
CA ARG A 8 2.02 -7.54 -10.95
C ARG A 8 3.54 -7.65 -11.11
N ASP A 9 4.09 -6.95 -12.10
CA ASP A 9 5.52 -6.91 -12.36
C ASP A 9 6.17 -5.76 -11.57
N ARG A 10 7.21 -6.10 -10.81
CA ARG A 10 7.90 -5.14 -9.94
C ARG A 10 8.73 -4.13 -10.73
N ASN A 11 9.27 -4.51 -11.88
CA ASN A 11 10.11 -3.60 -12.67
C ASN A 11 9.24 -2.54 -13.37
N ALA A 12 8.09 -2.93 -13.91
CA ALA A 12 7.08 -2.01 -14.45
C ALA A 12 6.61 -1.03 -13.37
N PHE A 13 6.28 -1.51 -12.17
CA PHE A 13 5.93 -0.66 -11.02
C PHE A 13 6.99 0.41 -10.74
N LEU A 14 8.25 0.01 -10.66
CA LEU A 14 9.36 0.92 -10.36
C LEU A 14 9.67 1.89 -11.51
N GLY A 15 9.35 1.52 -12.75
CA GLY A 15 9.52 2.35 -13.94
C GLY A 15 8.43 3.41 -14.10
N ASP A 16 7.16 3.02 -13.96
CA ASP A 16 6.00 3.89 -14.23
C ASP A 16 5.78 4.93 -13.13
N ARG A 17 6.01 4.55 -11.86
CA ARG A 17 5.94 5.45 -10.70
C ARG A 17 4.61 6.21 -10.57
N GLU A 18 3.52 5.61 -11.03
CA GLU A 18 2.19 6.23 -11.04
C GLU A 18 1.76 6.60 -9.61
N PRO A 19 1.26 7.82 -9.34
CA PRO A 19 0.85 8.22 -8.00
C PRO A 19 -0.20 7.29 -7.40
N GLY A 20 0.03 6.80 -6.19
CA GLY A 20 -0.88 5.86 -5.51
C GLY A 20 -0.83 4.43 -6.04
N SER A 21 -0.04 4.14 -7.08
CA SER A 21 0.21 2.76 -7.49
C SER A 21 0.91 1.97 -6.40
N PHE A 22 0.74 0.65 -6.43
CA PHE A 22 1.34 -0.25 -5.45
C PHE A 22 1.73 -1.61 -6.05
N TRP A 23 2.62 -2.27 -5.34
CA TRP A 23 3.05 -3.64 -5.56
C TRP A 23 3.09 -4.38 -4.21
N ILE A 24 2.65 -5.64 -4.21
CA ILE A 24 2.65 -6.48 -3.01
C ILE A 24 3.63 -7.64 -3.22
N GLY A 25 4.55 -7.81 -2.27
CA GLY A 25 5.47 -8.95 -2.24
C GLY A 25 4.79 -10.26 -1.81
N GLY A 26 5.43 -11.38 -2.10
CA GLY A 26 5.00 -12.67 -1.57
C GLY A 26 5.05 -12.70 -0.03
N PRO A 27 4.23 -13.53 0.62
CA PRO A 27 4.25 -13.69 2.07
C PRO A 27 5.56 -14.33 2.53
N ASP A 28 6.01 -13.95 3.72
CA ASP A 28 7.07 -14.63 4.45
C ASP A 28 6.54 -15.85 5.23
N GLN A 29 7.34 -16.36 6.18
CA GLN A 29 6.99 -17.55 6.97
C GLN A 29 5.81 -17.31 7.94
N ASP A 30 5.58 -16.05 8.33
CA ASP A 30 4.52 -15.64 9.25
C ASP A 30 3.29 -15.12 8.49
N GLY A 31 3.35 -15.09 7.15
CA GLY A 31 2.27 -14.60 6.29
C GLY A 31 2.28 -13.07 6.12
N GLU A 32 3.32 -12.38 6.61
CA GLU A 32 3.49 -10.94 6.43
C GLU A 32 4.01 -10.63 5.02
N GLN A 33 3.61 -9.48 4.49
CA GLN A 33 3.92 -9.06 3.14
C GLN A 33 4.38 -7.61 3.11
N SER A 34 5.28 -7.30 2.17
CA SER A 34 5.64 -5.91 1.86
C SER A 34 4.63 -5.30 0.89
N PHE A 35 3.99 -4.21 1.28
CA PHE A 35 3.16 -3.37 0.42
C PHE A 35 3.95 -2.09 0.08
N ILE A 36 4.43 -1.99 -1.15
CA ILE A 36 5.19 -0.82 -1.62
C ILE A 36 4.25 0.06 -2.42
N PHE A 37 4.23 1.37 -2.15
CA PHE A 37 3.39 2.32 -2.88
C PHE A 37 4.12 3.62 -3.20
N PHE A 38 3.76 4.26 -4.30
CA PHE A 38 4.17 5.63 -4.61
C PHE A 38 3.21 6.64 -3.97
N CYS A 39 3.75 7.75 -3.46
CA CYS A 39 2.97 8.76 -2.73
C CYS A 39 1.74 9.16 -3.55
N PRO A 40 0.52 9.02 -2.99
CA PRO A 40 -0.69 9.43 -3.69
C PRO A 40 -0.77 10.96 -3.90
N CYS A 41 0.09 11.71 -3.20
CA CYS A 41 0.29 13.15 -3.36
C CYS A 41 0.95 13.53 -4.71
N GLY A 42 1.59 12.59 -5.40
CA GLY A 42 2.24 12.82 -6.68
C GLY A 42 3.70 13.31 -6.63
N CYS A 43 4.33 13.37 -5.45
CA CYS A 43 5.75 13.78 -5.34
C CYS A 43 6.74 12.78 -5.95
N GLY A 44 6.29 11.56 -6.25
CA GLY A 44 7.10 10.49 -6.84
C GLY A 44 7.95 9.70 -5.84
N ASP A 45 7.90 10.04 -4.56
CA ASP A 45 8.50 9.22 -3.49
C ASP A 45 7.70 7.95 -3.27
N LYS A 46 8.33 6.93 -2.70
CA LYS A 46 7.68 5.66 -2.35
C LYS A 46 7.96 5.28 -0.90
N SER A 47 7.05 4.53 -0.31
CA SER A 47 7.19 3.95 1.02
C SER A 47 6.83 2.47 1.02
N VAL A 48 7.21 1.77 2.09
CA VAL A 48 6.96 0.34 2.31
C VAL A 48 6.17 0.19 3.60
N LEU A 49 5.09 -0.59 3.53
CA LEU A 49 4.25 -0.96 4.66
C LEU A 49 4.36 -2.46 4.88
N THR A 50 4.38 -2.88 6.13
CA THR A 50 4.20 -4.30 6.51
C THR A 50 2.71 -4.59 6.60
N ILE A 51 2.22 -5.58 5.85
CA ILE A 51 0.81 -5.94 5.82
C ILE A 51 0.60 -7.42 6.09
N GLY A 52 -0.57 -7.79 6.60
CA GLY A 52 -1.05 -9.17 6.66
C GLY A 52 -2.33 -9.32 5.86
N ASN A 53 -2.54 -10.48 5.22
CA ASN A 53 -3.76 -10.77 4.47
C ASN A 53 -4.86 -11.29 5.41
N GLY A 54 -5.83 -10.42 5.73
CA GLY A 54 -6.93 -10.73 6.66
C GLY A 54 -6.55 -10.62 8.14
N PHE A 55 -5.33 -10.18 8.44
CA PHE A 55 -4.86 -9.93 9.80
C PHE A 55 -3.93 -8.72 9.83
N LYS A 56 -3.82 -8.06 10.99
CA LYS A 56 -2.82 -7.02 11.21
C LYS A 56 -1.59 -7.65 11.89
N PRO A 57 -0.40 -7.58 11.29
CA PRO A 57 0.84 -8.05 11.92
C PRO A 57 1.06 -7.42 13.30
N GLU A 58 1.61 -8.17 14.25
CA GLU A 58 1.73 -7.70 15.64
C GLU A 58 2.92 -6.76 15.86
N GLN A 59 3.98 -6.91 15.05
CA GLN A 59 5.25 -6.22 15.25
C GLN A 59 5.29 -4.89 14.49
N GLY A 60 5.46 -3.79 15.23
CA GLY A 60 5.70 -2.47 14.67
C GLY A 60 4.51 -1.86 13.89
N PRO A 61 4.76 -0.80 13.11
CA PRO A 61 3.75 -0.19 12.24
C PRO A 61 3.34 -1.16 11.12
N SER A 62 2.09 -1.62 11.19
CA SER A 62 1.56 -2.65 10.29
C SER A 62 0.09 -2.42 9.96
N TRP A 63 -0.38 -3.08 8.90
CA TRP A 63 -1.76 -2.96 8.40
C TRP A 63 -2.38 -4.31 8.09
N CYS A 64 -3.68 -4.41 8.33
CA CYS A 64 -4.53 -5.46 7.78
C CYS A 64 -4.90 -5.09 6.35
N TRP A 65 -4.55 -5.97 5.41
CA TRP A 65 -4.98 -5.91 4.02
C TRP A 65 -6.12 -6.90 3.79
N ASN A 66 -7.14 -6.48 3.04
CA ASN A 66 -8.33 -7.30 2.75
C ASN A 66 -8.12 -8.44 1.73
N GLY A 67 -6.90 -8.67 1.25
CA GLY A 67 -6.60 -9.70 0.25
C GLY A 67 -6.97 -9.33 -1.20
N SER A 68 -7.56 -8.15 -1.43
CA SER A 68 -7.95 -7.70 -2.78
C SER A 68 -6.91 -6.76 -3.38
N THR A 69 -6.50 -7.02 -4.62
CA THR A 69 -5.67 -6.08 -5.40
C THR A 69 -6.49 -5.17 -6.31
N ALA A 70 -7.73 -5.55 -6.64
CA ALA A 70 -8.63 -4.74 -7.46
C ALA A 70 -9.38 -3.68 -6.64
N ALA A 71 -9.69 -4.00 -5.38
CA ALA A 71 -10.35 -3.12 -4.42
C ALA A 71 -9.56 -3.14 -3.10
N ALA A 72 -8.27 -2.79 -3.21
CA ALA A 72 -7.36 -2.82 -2.09
C ALA A 72 -7.84 -1.93 -0.95
N GLU A 73 -7.74 -2.47 0.26
CA GLU A 73 -8.10 -1.79 1.49
C GLU A 73 -7.06 -2.08 2.56
N LEU A 74 -6.68 -1.04 3.30
CA LEU A 74 -5.76 -1.13 4.43
C LEU A 74 -6.42 -0.55 5.69
N ALA A 75 -6.25 -1.24 6.80
CA ALA A 75 -6.63 -0.78 8.13
C ALA A 75 -5.46 -0.97 9.11
N PRO A 76 -5.03 0.04 9.89
CA PRO A 76 -5.61 1.39 10.04
C PRO A 76 -5.29 2.35 8.88
N SER A 77 -5.44 3.67 9.07
CA SER A 77 -4.94 4.68 8.11
C SER A 77 -3.43 4.57 7.92
N VAL A 78 -2.95 5.05 6.78
CA VAL A 78 -1.52 5.20 6.50
C VAL A 78 -1.11 6.62 6.86
N ASN A 79 -0.20 6.73 7.84
CA ASN A 79 0.44 7.98 8.21
C ASN A 79 1.93 7.93 7.83
N TRP A 80 2.25 8.57 6.71
CA TRP A 80 3.62 8.83 6.28
C TRP A 80 3.91 10.32 6.46
N GLN A 81 4.59 10.62 7.57
CA GLN A 81 4.86 11.99 8.00
C GLN A 81 5.54 12.81 6.90
N GLY A 82 5.00 14.02 6.64
CA GLY A 82 5.50 14.93 5.60
C GLY A 82 5.03 14.63 4.18
N HIS A 83 4.36 13.50 3.94
CA HIS A 83 3.96 13.08 2.58
C HIS A 83 2.47 12.76 2.46
N TRP A 84 1.94 11.89 3.32
CA TRP A 84 0.57 11.39 3.20
C TRP A 84 -0.04 11.01 4.53
N HIS A 85 -1.29 11.41 4.76
CA HIS A 85 -2.12 10.89 5.84
C HIS A 85 -3.53 10.61 5.33
N GLY A 86 -3.95 9.36 5.37
CA GLY A 86 -5.26 8.96 4.85
C GLY A 86 -5.46 7.45 4.77
N TRP A 87 -6.52 7.03 4.09
CA TRP A 87 -6.89 5.62 3.94
C TRP A 87 -6.75 5.14 2.50
N LEU A 88 -6.42 3.86 2.34
CA LEU A 88 -6.66 3.11 1.12
C LEU A 88 -7.93 2.30 1.35
N GLN A 89 -9.01 2.61 0.62
CA GLN A 89 -10.32 1.96 0.75
C GLN A 89 -10.92 1.75 -0.63
N ALA A 90 -11.43 0.53 -0.86
CA ALA A 90 -12.01 0.14 -2.14
C ALA A 90 -11.15 0.53 -3.37
N GLY A 91 -9.83 0.40 -3.27
CA GLY A 91 -8.89 0.74 -4.34
C GLY A 91 -8.66 2.24 -4.55
N VAL A 92 -9.02 3.09 -3.58
CA VAL A 92 -8.84 4.55 -3.67
C VAL A 92 -8.14 5.09 -2.43
N TRP A 93 -7.07 5.85 -2.65
CA TRP A 93 -6.42 6.69 -1.64
C TRP A 93 -7.25 7.94 -1.36
N ARG A 94 -7.66 8.09 -0.10
CA ARG A 94 -8.45 9.22 0.41
C ARG A 94 -7.68 9.89 1.56
N ALA A 95 -7.41 11.18 1.42
CA ALA A 95 -6.78 11.94 2.50
C ALA A 95 -7.73 12.09 3.69
N CYS A 96 -7.15 12.27 4.88
CA CYS A 96 -7.86 12.70 6.09
C CYS A 96 -8.47 14.09 5.95
#